data_AF-B2BGT2-F1
#
_entry.id   AF-B2BGT2-F1
#
_cell.length_a   1.000
_cell.length_b   1.000
_cell.length_c   1.000
_cell.angle_alpha   90.00
_cell.angle_beta   90.00
_cell.angle_gamma   90.00
#
_symmetry.space_group_name_H-M   'P 1'
#
loop_
_entity.id
_entity.type
_entity.pdbx_description
1 polymer ?
#
loop_
_entity_poly.entity_id
_entity_poly.type
_entity_poly.pdbx_seq_one_letter_code
_entity_poly.pdbx_strand_id
1 'polypeptide(L)'
;REAADIIKKGKMCCLFINDLDAGAGRMGGTTQYTVNNQMVNATLMNIADNPTNVQLPGMYNKEENPRVPIIVTGNDFSTLYAPLIRDGRMEKFYWAPTREDRIGVCKGIFRTDDVPDEHVVKLVDSFPGQSIDFFGALRARVYDDEVRKWIGGVGVDNIGKKLVNSREGPPTFDQPKMSLEKLLEYGNMLVQEQENVKRVQLADQYLSSAALGDANKDAMQSGSFYGKAAQQVGVPVPEGCTDPNASNFDPTARSDDGSCL
;
A
#
# COMPACT_ATOMS: atom_id res chain seq x y z
N ARG A 1 -12.61 4.99 -25.91
CA ARG A 1 -12.85 5.24 -27.34
C ARG A 1 -12.07 4.25 -28.21
N GLU A 2 -10.76 4.13 -28.04
CA GLU A 2 -9.94 3.14 -28.77
C GLU A 2 -10.49 1.71 -28.67
N ALA A 3 -10.85 1.26 -27.46
CA ALA A 3 -11.47 -0.04 -27.27
C ALA A 3 -12.81 -0.19 -28.04
N ALA A 4 -13.59 0.89 -28.15
CA ALA A 4 -14.83 0.89 -28.92
C ALA A 4 -14.55 0.82 -30.44
N ASP A 5 -13.49 1.47 -30.93
CA ASP A 5 -13.06 1.38 -32.33
C ASP A 5 -12.57 -0.03 -32.70
N ILE A 6 -11.96 -0.75 -31.75
CA ILE A 6 -11.59 -2.16 -31.92
C ILE A 6 -12.85 -3.05 -32.04
N ILE A 7 -13.87 -2.79 -31.20
CA ILE A 7 -15.16 -3.49 -31.27
C ILE A 7 -15.86 -3.23 -32.59
N LYS A 8 -15.85 -1.97 -33.10
CA LYS A 8 -16.40 -1.63 -34.42
C LYS A 8 -15.74 -2.43 -35.55
N LYS A 9 -14.48 -2.85 -35.40
CA LYS A 9 -13.75 -3.71 -36.37
C LYS A 9 -14.06 -5.20 -36.23
N GLY A 10 -15.02 -5.60 -35.38
CA GLY A 10 -15.44 -6.99 -35.19
C GLY A 10 -14.60 -7.80 -34.21
N LYS A 11 -13.79 -7.16 -33.36
CA LYS A 11 -12.98 -7.84 -32.33
C LYS A 11 -13.49 -7.51 -30.93
N MET A 12 -13.66 -8.52 -30.09
CA MET A 12 -13.98 -8.29 -28.67
C MET A 12 -12.87 -7.48 -27.99
N CYS A 13 -13.25 -6.51 -27.16
CA CYS A 13 -12.31 -5.67 -26.43
C CYS A 13 -12.91 -5.29 -25.07
N CYS A 14 -12.07 -5.12 -24.06
CA CYS A 14 -12.43 -4.62 -22.74
C CYS A 14 -11.42 -3.55 -22.30
N LEU A 15 -11.82 -2.68 -21.38
CA LEU A 15 -10.90 -1.78 -20.67
C LEU A 15 -10.54 -2.41 -19.33
N PHE A 16 -9.25 -2.70 -19.12
CA PHE A 16 -8.76 -3.28 -17.88
C PHE A 16 -7.95 -2.25 -17.10
N ILE A 17 -8.38 -1.91 -15.88
CA ILE A 17 -7.73 -0.95 -15.00
C ILE A 17 -7.22 -1.70 -13.77
N ASN A 18 -5.90 -1.70 -13.57
CA ASN A 18 -5.27 -2.34 -12.42
C ASN A 18 -5.08 -1.39 -11.23
N ASP A 19 -5.20 -1.92 -10.02
CA ASP A 19 -4.92 -1.25 -8.74
C ASP A 19 -5.56 0.14 -8.61
N LEU A 20 -6.88 0.22 -8.90
CA LEU A 20 -7.61 1.48 -8.89
C LEU A 20 -7.67 2.14 -7.50
N ASP A 21 -7.65 1.34 -6.44
CA ASP A 21 -7.65 1.81 -5.05
C ASP A 21 -6.41 2.65 -4.71
N ALA A 22 -5.24 2.31 -5.26
CA ALA A 22 -4.03 3.11 -5.08
C ALA A 22 -4.09 4.47 -5.80
N GLY A 23 -4.78 4.54 -6.94
CA GLY A 23 -4.86 5.75 -7.77
C GLY A 23 -6.04 6.68 -7.47
N ALA A 24 -7.18 6.11 -7.06
CA ALA A 24 -8.43 6.83 -6.87
C ALA A 24 -8.98 6.76 -5.43
N GLY A 25 -8.42 5.89 -4.58
CA GLY A 25 -8.84 5.71 -3.18
C GLY A 25 -8.35 6.82 -2.24
N ARG A 26 -9.05 6.95 -1.11
CA ARG A 26 -8.66 7.82 0.02
C ARG A 26 -7.76 7.06 0.98
N MET A 27 -6.51 7.50 1.14
CA MET A 27 -5.55 6.92 2.09
C MET A 27 -5.37 7.84 3.31
N GLY A 28 -6.23 7.70 4.32
CA GLY A 28 -6.12 8.42 5.61
C GLY A 28 -6.71 9.84 5.64
N GLY A 29 -6.71 10.46 6.83
CA GLY A 29 -7.31 11.78 7.07
C GLY A 29 -6.49 12.98 6.58
N THR A 30 -5.25 12.77 6.14
CA THR A 30 -4.29 13.80 5.72
C THR A 30 -4.04 13.86 4.22
N THR A 31 -4.55 12.91 3.41
CA THR A 31 -4.43 12.98 1.94
C THR A 31 -5.41 14.02 1.39
N GLN A 32 -4.86 15.13 0.88
CA GLN A 32 -5.66 16.10 0.12
C GLN A 32 -6.13 15.47 -1.19
N TYR A 33 -7.42 15.60 -1.49
CA TYR A 33 -7.96 15.30 -2.82
C TYR A 33 -7.25 16.17 -3.85
N THR A 34 -6.60 15.54 -4.82
CA THR A 34 -6.20 16.25 -6.03
C THR A 34 -7.42 16.41 -6.93
N VAL A 35 -7.49 17.52 -7.68
CA VAL A 35 -8.53 17.76 -8.69
C VAL A 35 -8.60 16.59 -9.69
N ASN A 36 -7.46 15.98 -9.98
CA ASN A 36 -7.35 14.81 -10.86
C ASN A 36 -8.17 13.61 -10.37
N ASN A 37 -8.16 13.32 -9.06
CA ASN A 37 -8.93 12.20 -8.52
C ASN A 37 -10.45 12.47 -8.62
N GLN A 38 -10.88 13.73 -8.47
CA GLN A 38 -12.28 14.10 -8.71
C GLN A 38 -12.68 13.93 -10.19
N MET A 39 -11.80 14.32 -11.11
CA MET A 39 -12.04 14.17 -12.55
C MET A 39 -12.13 12.69 -12.96
N VAL A 40 -11.27 11.83 -12.42
CA VAL A 40 -11.31 10.38 -12.68
C VAL A 40 -12.63 9.79 -12.22
N ASN A 41 -13.04 10.08 -10.98
CA ASN A 41 -14.29 9.56 -10.43
C ASN A 41 -15.52 10.06 -11.22
N ALA A 42 -15.56 11.34 -11.59
CA ALA A 42 -16.65 11.91 -12.39
C ALA A 42 -16.72 11.28 -13.79
N THR A 43 -15.56 11.04 -14.42
CA THR A 43 -15.49 10.42 -15.75
C THR A 43 -15.99 8.98 -15.72
N LEU A 44 -15.59 8.20 -14.70
CA LEU A 44 -16.07 6.83 -14.51
C LEU A 44 -17.59 6.77 -14.31
N MET A 45 -18.17 7.73 -13.56
CA MET A 45 -19.63 7.82 -13.42
C MET A 45 -20.32 8.08 -14.75
N ASN A 46 -19.82 9.05 -15.52
CA ASN A 46 -20.44 9.42 -16.79
C ASN A 46 -20.40 8.25 -17.79
N ILE A 47 -19.28 7.53 -17.85
CA ILE A 47 -19.16 6.36 -18.73
C ILE A 47 -20.04 5.20 -18.26
N ALA A 48 -20.23 5.03 -16.95
CA ALA A 48 -21.14 4.02 -16.41
C ALA A 48 -22.62 4.33 -16.74
N ASP A 49 -23.02 5.62 -16.66
CA ASP A 49 -24.39 6.04 -16.98
C ASP A 49 -24.67 6.08 -18.49
N ASN A 50 -23.70 6.52 -19.30
CA ASN A 50 -23.83 6.72 -20.74
C ASN A 50 -22.77 5.94 -21.53
N PRO A 51 -22.82 4.59 -21.55
CA PRO A 51 -21.75 3.76 -22.11
C PRO A 51 -21.57 3.90 -23.62
N THR A 52 -22.60 4.35 -24.34
CA THR A 52 -22.56 4.53 -25.81
C THR A 52 -22.19 5.96 -26.21
N ASN A 53 -22.24 6.94 -25.30
CA ASN A 53 -21.98 8.35 -25.60
C ASN A 53 -20.78 8.87 -24.82
N VAL A 54 -19.58 8.59 -25.35
CA VAL A 54 -18.31 9.01 -24.77
C VAL A 54 -17.58 9.91 -25.76
N GLN A 55 -17.42 11.18 -25.41
CA GLN A 55 -16.84 12.22 -26.26
C GLN A 55 -15.54 12.77 -25.68
N LEU A 56 -14.65 13.22 -26.55
CA LEU A 56 -13.41 13.89 -26.14
C LEU A 56 -13.61 15.41 -26.23
N PRO A 57 -12.95 16.20 -25.37
CA PRO A 57 -13.00 17.66 -25.44
C PRO A 57 -12.64 18.14 -26.86
N GLY A 58 -13.53 18.93 -27.47
CA GLY A 58 -13.35 19.45 -28.84
C GLY A 58 -13.74 18.48 -29.97
N MET A 59 -14.15 17.25 -29.66
CA MET A 59 -14.57 16.24 -30.63
C MET A 59 -16.00 15.77 -30.35
N TYR A 60 -16.97 16.56 -30.81
CA TYR A 60 -18.39 16.28 -30.68
C TYR A 60 -18.89 15.53 -31.93
N ASN A 61 -19.04 14.21 -31.83
CA ASN A 61 -19.67 13.39 -32.87
C ASN A 61 -21.01 12.86 -32.36
N LYS A 62 -22.02 12.75 -33.24
CA LYS A 62 -23.34 12.18 -32.92
C LYS A 62 -23.40 10.66 -33.06
N GLU A 63 -22.32 10.03 -33.52
CA GLU A 63 -22.26 8.58 -33.62
C GLU A 63 -22.20 7.90 -32.26
N GLU A 64 -23.03 6.87 -32.07
CA GLU A 64 -22.97 6.00 -30.91
C GLU A 64 -21.73 5.09 -30.96
N ASN A 65 -21.09 4.93 -29.81
CA ASN A 65 -20.01 3.99 -29.61
C ASN A 65 -20.57 2.64 -29.14
N PRO A 66 -20.00 1.50 -29.58
CA PRO A 66 -20.32 0.22 -28.96
C PRO A 66 -19.92 0.22 -27.49
N ARG A 67 -20.71 -0.49 -26.68
CA ARG A 67 -20.47 -0.66 -25.25
C ARG A 67 -19.17 -1.44 -25.01
N VAL A 68 -18.30 -0.90 -24.16
CA VAL A 68 -17.05 -1.54 -23.75
C VAL A 68 -17.18 -1.98 -22.28
N PRO A 69 -16.99 -3.28 -21.96
CA PRO A 69 -16.89 -3.71 -20.57
C PRO A 69 -15.63 -3.12 -19.92
N ILE A 70 -15.76 -2.65 -18.68
CA ILE A 70 -14.65 -2.17 -17.85
C ILE A 70 -14.45 -3.16 -16.72
N ILE A 71 -13.23 -3.66 -16.58
CA ILE A 71 -12.81 -4.57 -15.52
C ILE A 71 -11.77 -3.83 -14.67
N VAL A 72 -11.97 -3.85 -13.36
CA VAL A 72 -11.12 -3.13 -12.41
C VAL A 72 -10.63 -4.08 -11.32
N THR A 73 -9.36 -3.96 -10.94
CA THR A 73 -8.77 -4.63 -9.78
C THR A 73 -8.36 -3.62 -8.71
N GLY A 74 -8.30 -4.07 -7.45
CA GLY A 74 -7.92 -3.27 -6.30
C GLY A 74 -8.02 -4.09 -5.02
N ASN A 75 -7.31 -3.68 -3.96
CA ASN A 75 -7.30 -4.38 -2.68
C ASN A 75 -8.50 -3.99 -1.82
N ASP A 76 -8.80 -2.69 -1.74
CA ASP A 76 -9.95 -2.18 -0.98
C ASP A 76 -10.71 -1.06 -1.70
N PHE A 77 -11.89 -1.41 -2.19
CA PHE A 77 -12.82 -0.47 -2.82
C PHE A 77 -13.68 0.33 -1.82
N SER A 78 -13.55 0.12 -0.51
CA SER A 78 -14.23 0.92 0.52
C SER A 78 -13.81 2.39 0.48
N THR A 79 -12.57 2.64 0.03
CA THR A 79 -11.95 3.96 -0.07
C THR A 79 -12.37 4.74 -1.32
N LEU A 80 -13.05 4.08 -2.27
CA LEU A 80 -13.58 4.72 -3.47
C LEU A 80 -14.81 5.56 -3.18
N TYR A 81 -15.09 6.49 -4.08
CA TYR A 81 -16.25 7.37 -3.94
C TYR A 81 -17.56 6.57 -4.04
N ALA A 82 -18.35 6.58 -2.96
CA ALA A 82 -19.54 5.75 -2.77
C ALA A 82 -20.53 5.68 -3.95
N PRO A 83 -20.80 6.77 -4.71
CA PRO A 83 -21.74 6.70 -5.84
C PRO A 83 -21.22 5.96 -7.09
N LEU A 84 -19.93 5.59 -7.15
CA LEU A 84 -19.40 4.68 -8.17
C LEU A 84 -19.71 3.22 -7.84
N ILE A 85 -19.62 2.87 -6.56
CA ILE A 85 -19.74 1.50 -6.05
C ILE A 85 -21.18 1.10 -5.70
N ARG A 86 -22.17 1.91 -6.12
CA ARG A 86 -23.60 1.65 -5.93
C ARG A 86 -24.12 0.63 -6.94
N ASP A 87 -25.17 -0.06 -6.55
CA ASP A 87 -25.84 -1.04 -7.40
C ASP A 87 -26.32 -0.40 -8.72
N GLY A 88 -26.10 -1.11 -9.84
CA GLY A 88 -26.40 -0.64 -11.20
C GLY A 88 -25.25 0.03 -11.98
N ARG A 89 -24.12 0.41 -11.34
CA ARG A 89 -22.93 0.96 -12.03
C ARG A 89 -21.70 0.06 -11.98
N MET A 90 -21.56 -0.70 -10.91
CA MET A 90 -20.42 -1.59 -10.69
C MET A 90 -20.92 -2.87 -10.02
N GLU A 91 -20.53 -4.01 -10.58
CA GLU A 91 -20.67 -5.31 -9.93
C GLU A 91 -19.41 -5.59 -9.10
N LYS A 92 -19.59 -6.01 -7.85
CA LYS A 92 -18.47 -6.36 -6.96
C LYS A 92 -18.27 -7.86 -6.94
N PHE A 93 -17.05 -8.28 -7.25
CA PHE A 93 -16.63 -9.66 -7.13
C PHE A 93 -15.51 -9.75 -6.08
N TYR A 94 -15.81 -10.37 -4.95
CA TYR A 94 -14.80 -10.66 -3.93
C TYR A 94 -14.22 -12.04 -4.20
N TRP A 95 -12.91 -12.09 -4.44
CA TRP A 95 -12.22 -13.34 -4.70
C TRP A 95 -11.24 -13.63 -3.57
N ALA A 96 -11.50 -14.72 -2.85
CA ALA A 96 -10.57 -15.33 -1.93
C ALA A 96 -10.25 -16.73 -2.46
N PRO A 97 -8.99 -17.03 -2.82
CA PRO A 97 -8.64 -18.30 -3.44
C PRO A 97 -8.89 -19.46 -2.48
N THR A 98 -9.58 -20.49 -2.97
CA THR A 98 -9.75 -21.74 -2.23
C THR A 98 -8.43 -22.52 -2.17
N ARG A 99 -8.36 -23.58 -1.35
CA ARG A 99 -7.21 -24.48 -1.33
C ARG A 99 -6.93 -25.08 -2.72
N GLU A 100 -7.99 -25.46 -3.44
CA GLU A 100 -7.86 -26.02 -4.79
C GLU A 100 -7.33 -25.00 -5.79
N ASP A 101 -7.83 -23.75 -5.72
CA ASP A 101 -7.30 -22.65 -6.55
C ASP A 101 -5.82 -22.42 -6.29
N ARG A 102 -5.41 -22.37 -5.01
CA ARG A 102 -4.01 -22.20 -4.63
C ARG A 102 -3.13 -23.31 -5.19
N ILE A 103 -3.55 -24.57 -5.07
CA ILE A 103 -2.84 -25.72 -5.64
C ILE A 103 -2.78 -25.61 -7.17
N GLY A 104 -3.88 -25.28 -7.83
CA GLY A 104 -3.96 -25.14 -9.28
C GLY A 104 -3.01 -24.07 -9.80
N VAL A 105 -2.98 -22.89 -9.17
CA VAL A 105 -2.06 -21.81 -9.55
C VAL A 105 -0.61 -22.20 -9.27
N CYS A 106 -0.32 -22.85 -8.13
CA CYS A 106 1.03 -23.31 -7.82
C CYS A 106 1.53 -24.35 -8.83
N LYS A 107 0.69 -25.28 -9.27
CA LYS A 107 1.04 -26.21 -10.36
C LYS A 107 1.40 -25.46 -11.65
N GLY A 108 0.68 -24.37 -11.95
CA GLY A 108 1.01 -23.48 -13.06
C GLY A 108 2.38 -22.82 -12.93
N ILE A 109 2.75 -22.37 -11.72
CA ILE A 109 4.05 -21.75 -11.43
C ILE A 109 5.21 -22.72 -11.65
N PHE A 110 5.09 -23.96 -11.17
CA PHE A 110 6.14 -24.99 -11.25
C PHE A 110 6.06 -25.87 -12.51
N ARG A 111 5.17 -25.56 -13.46
CA ARG A 111 4.93 -26.39 -14.66
C ARG A 111 6.18 -26.66 -15.49
N THR A 112 7.10 -25.71 -15.54
CA THR A 112 8.34 -25.84 -16.31
C THR A 112 9.45 -26.60 -15.59
N ASP A 113 9.28 -26.85 -14.29
CA ASP A 113 10.35 -27.33 -13.42
C ASP A 113 10.20 -28.82 -13.05
N ASP A 114 9.24 -29.51 -13.69
CA ASP A 114 8.96 -30.95 -13.55
C ASP A 114 8.76 -31.42 -12.09
N VAL A 115 8.12 -30.57 -11.28
CA VAL A 115 7.82 -30.89 -9.88
C VAL A 115 6.59 -31.81 -9.82
N PRO A 116 6.66 -32.96 -9.12
CA PRO A 116 5.50 -33.83 -8.94
C PRO A 116 4.33 -33.11 -8.26
N ASP A 117 3.11 -33.36 -8.75
CA ASP A 117 1.89 -32.76 -8.20
C ASP A 117 1.75 -32.98 -6.69
N GLU A 118 2.14 -34.16 -6.19
CA GLU A 118 2.14 -34.48 -4.75
C GLU A 118 3.04 -33.54 -3.94
N HIS A 119 4.18 -33.12 -4.50
CA HIS A 119 5.09 -32.19 -3.85
C HIS A 119 4.51 -30.78 -3.83
N VAL A 120 3.86 -30.34 -4.91
CA VAL A 120 3.16 -29.05 -4.96
C VAL A 120 2.06 -28.99 -3.91
N VAL A 121 1.26 -30.06 -3.77
CA VAL A 121 0.22 -30.13 -2.74
C VAL A 121 0.81 -30.01 -1.33
N LYS A 122 1.85 -30.80 -1.02
CA LYS A 122 2.54 -30.72 0.28
C LYS A 122 3.13 -29.34 0.55
N LEU A 123 3.68 -28.69 -0.47
CA LEU A 123 4.25 -27.36 -0.37
C LEU A 123 3.18 -26.31 -0.02
N VAL A 124 2.04 -26.33 -0.72
CA VAL A 124 0.93 -25.40 -0.45
C VAL A 124 0.34 -25.62 0.95
N ASP A 125 0.21 -26.87 1.37
CA ASP A 125 -0.29 -27.23 2.69
C ASP A 125 0.67 -26.83 3.82
N SER A 126 1.98 -26.82 3.56
CA SER A 126 3.00 -26.38 4.53
C SER A 126 2.99 -24.88 4.78
N PHE A 127 2.47 -24.09 3.82
CA PHE A 127 2.43 -22.62 3.90
C PHE A 127 0.99 -22.08 3.70
N PRO A 128 0.04 -22.39 4.62
CA PRO A 128 -1.37 -22.08 4.44
C PRO A 128 -1.69 -20.57 4.46
N GLY A 129 -0.93 -19.76 5.20
CA GLY A 129 -1.14 -18.32 5.33
C GLY A 129 -0.44 -17.47 4.26
N GLN A 130 0.28 -18.09 3.33
CA GLN A 130 1.03 -17.38 2.30
C GLN A 130 0.18 -17.15 1.05
N SER A 131 0.30 -15.97 0.46
CA SER A 131 -0.33 -15.58 -0.81
C SER A 131 0.28 -16.35 -2.00
N ILE A 132 -0.35 -16.26 -3.18
CA ILE A 132 0.08 -17.03 -4.35
C ILE A 132 1.43 -16.55 -4.89
N ASP A 133 1.69 -15.26 -4.80
CA ASP A 133 2.96 -14.62 -5.16
C ASP A 133 4.16 -15.18 -4.37
N PHE A 134 3.96 -15.65 -3.14
CA PHE A 134 4.98 -16.31 -2.32
C PHE A 134 5.60 -17.49 -3.06
N PHE A 135 4.81 -18.31 -3.74
CA PHE A 135 5.32 -19.49 -4.47
C PHE A 135 6.09 -19.08 -5.74
N GLY A 136 5.72 -17.96 -6.36
CA GLY A 136 6.48 -17.35 -7.45
C GLY A 136 7.83 -16.82 -6.96
N ALA A 137 7.84 -16.13 -5.82
CA ALA A 137 9.07 -15.65 -5.18
C ALA A 137 9.96 -16.81 -4.72
N LEU A 138 9.37 -17.89 -4.20
CA LEU A 138 10.07 -19.12 -3.84
C LEU A 138 10.80 -19.73 -5.03
N ARG A 139 10.09 -19.90 -6.15
CA ARG A 139 10.67 -20.38 -7.40
C ARG A 139 11.84 -19.49 -7.82
N ALA A 140 11.65 -18.16 -7.86
CA ALA A 140 12.68 -17.21 -8.24
C ALA A 140 13.93 -17.30 -7.34
N ARG A 141 13.76 -17.44 -6.03
CA ARG A 141 14.88 -17.56 -5.09
C ARG A 141 15.78 -18.77 -5.34
N VAL A 142 15.21 -19.88 -5.80
CA VAL A 142 16.00 -21.06 -6.17
C VAL A 142 16.86 -20.77 -7.41
N TYR A 143 16.31 -20.08 -8.42
CA TYR A 143 17.09 -19.65 -9.59
C TYR A 143 18.16 -18.61 -9.21
N ASP A 144 17.82 -17.65 -8.36
CA ASP A 144 18.74 -16.62 -7.89
C ASP A 144 19.96 -17.24 -7.20
N ASP A 145 19.77 -18.33 -6.45
CA ASP A 145 20.87 -19.03 -5.80
C ASP A 145 21.83 -19.71 -6.80
N GLU A 146 21.32 -20.30 -7.87
CA GLU A 146 22.17 -20.86 -8.92
C GLU A 146 22.94 -19.77 -9.68
N VAL A 147 22.29 -18.64 -9.96
CA VAL A 147 22.97 -17.47 -10.54
C VAL A 147 24.03 -16.93 -9.58
N ARG A 148 23.76 -16.90 -8.28
CA ARG A 148 24.74 -16.51 -7.25
C ARG A 148 25.94 -17.45 -7.21
N LYS A 149 25.74 -18.76 -7.32
CA LYS A 149 26.83 -19.75 -7.42
C LYS A 149 27.69 -19.52 -8.66
N TRP A 150 27.05 -19.26 -9.79
CA TRP A 150 27.76 -18.94 -11.04
C TRP A 150 28.59 -17.65 -10.90
N ILE A 151 28.02 -16.60 -10.32
CA ILE A 151 28.74 -15.35 -10.02
C ILE A 151 29.97 -15.63 -9.12
N GLY A 152 29.80 -16.43 -8.07
CA GLY A 152 30.88 -16.84 -7.17
C GLY A 152 31.99 -17.61 -7.89
N GLY A 153 31.64 -18.45 -8.87
CA GLY A 153 32.61 -19.21 -9.66
C GLY A 153 33.34 -18.40 -10.74
N VAL A 154 32.68 -17.41 -11.36
CA VAL A 154 33.28 -16.54 -12.38
C VAL A 154 34.14 -15.42 -11.75
N GLY A 155 33.74 -14.96 -10.56
CA GLY A 155 34.31 -13.79 -9.90
C GLY A 155 33.68 -12.49 -10.41
N VAL A 156 33.39 -11.57 -9.48
CA VAL A 156 32.63 -10.34 -9.73
C VAL A 156 33.25 -9.48 -10.83
N ASP A 157 34.58 -9.39 -10.87
CA ASP A 157 35.33 -8.59 -11.85
C ASP A 157 35.19 -9.08 -13.30
N ASN A 158 34.84 -10.36 -13.49
CA ASN A 158 34.81 -11.01 -14.80
C ASN A 158 33.40 -11.22 -15.37
N ILE A 159 32.34 -10.92 -14.61
CA ILE A 159 30.95 -11.11 -15.04
C ILE A 159 30.66 -10.31 -16.31
N GLY A 160 31.02 -9.02 -16.33
CA GLY A 160 30.71 -8.14 -17.48
C GLY A 160 31.34 -8.62 -18.79
N LYS A 161 32.55 -9.20 -18.71
CA LYS A 161 33.24 -9.77 -19.88
C LYS A 161 32.54 -11.02 -20.41
N LYS A 162 32.05 -11.88 -19.52
CA LYS A 162 31.35 -13.12 -19.89
C LYS A 162 29.87 -12.92 -20.27
N LEU A 163 29.21 -11.91 -19.71
CA LEU A 163 27.78 -11.69 -19.91
C LEU A 163 27.48 -10.77 -21.11
N VAL A 164 28.19 -9.64 -21.23
CA VAL A 164 27.87 -8.59 -22.21
C VAL A 164 28.87 -8.58 -23.36
N ASN A 165 30.16 -8.67 -23.06
CA ASN A 165 31.23 -8.55 -24.06
C ASN A 165 31.77 -9.92 -24.54
N SER A 166 30.97 -10.97 -24.42
CA SER A 166 31.35 -12.33 -24.82
C SER A 166 31.07 -12.58 -26.30
N ARG A 167 32.02 -13.20 -27.00
CA ARG A 167 31.82 -13.69 -28.37
C ARG A 167 31.00 -14.98 -28.45
N GLU A 168 30.84 -15.67 -27.31
CA GLU A 168 30.13 -16.95 -27.19
C GLU A 168 28.63 -16.75 -26.86
N GLY A 169 28.18 -15.50 -26.70
CA GLY A 169 26.82 -15.17 -26.27
C GLY A 169 26.64 -15.21 -24.75
N PRO A 170 25.42 -14.89 -24.25
CA PRO A 170 25.12 -14.96 -22.84
C PRO A 170 25.16 -16.42 -22.34
N PRO A 171 25.59 -16.66 -21.08
CA PRO A 171 25.64 -17.99 -20.51
C PRO A 171 24.25 -18.62 -20.42
N THR A 172 24.12 -19.84 -20.91
CA THR A 172 22.92 -20.65 -20.74
C THR A 172 22.96 -21.31 -19.36
N PHE A 173 21.87 -21.23 -18.62
CA PHE A 173 21.73 -21.89 -17.32
C PHE A 173 20.84 -23.13 -17.43
N ASP A 174 21.31 -24.23 -16.86
CA ASP A 174 20.48 -25.41 -16.69
C ASP A 174 19.41 -25.14 -15.62
N GLN A 175 18.22 -25.70 -15.83
CA GLN A 175 17.15 -25.55 -14.86
C GLN A 175 17.51 -26.27 -13.55
N PRO A 176 17.42 -25.59 -12.39
CA PRO A 176 17.70 -26.24 -11.11
C PRO A 176 16.66 -27.31 -10.80
N LYS A 177 17.12 -28.40 -10.19
CA LYS A 177 16.22 -29.43 -9.66
C LYS A 177 15.44 -28.87 -8.46
N MET A 178 14.12 -28.78 -8.60
CA MET A 178 13.19 -28.31 -7.58
C MET A 178 12.71 -29.46 -6.69
N SER A 179 13.61 -30.02 -5.86
CA SER A 179 13.20 -31.05 -4.89
C SER A 179 12.31 -30.47 -3.80
N LEU A 180 11.42 -31.29 -3.22
CA LEU A 180 10.52 -30.87 -2.14
C LEU A 180 11.30 -30.31 -0.94
N GLU A 181 12.40 -30.95 -0.56
CA GLU A 181 13.27 -30.51 0.54
C GLU A 181 13.82 -29.10 0.30
N LYS A 182 14.35 -28.85 -0.92
CA LYS A 182 14.86 -27.53 -1.31
C LYS A 182 13.73 -26.48 -1.24
N LEU A 183 12.55 -26.79 -1.79
CA LEU A 183 11.41 -25.88 -1.76
C LEU A 183 10.92 -25.56 -0.34
N LEU A 184 10.91 -26.54 0.57
CA LEU A 184 10.55 -26.32 1.97
C LEU A 184 11.61 -25.49 2.70
N GLU A 185 12.90 -25.73 2.46
CA GLU A 185 14.00 -24.96 3.03
C GLU A 185 13.90 -23.47 2.64
N TYR A 186 13.85 -23.17 1.33
CA TYR A 186 13.70 -21.79 0.87
C TYR A 186 12.37 -21.16 1.28
N GLY A 187 11.29 -21.96 1.38
CA GLY A 187 10.00 -21.49 1.85
C GLY A 187 10.07 -20.99 3.29
N ASN A 188 10.70 -21.76 4.19
CA ASN A 188 10.92 -21.37 5.57
C ASN A 188 11.84 -20.16 5.68
N MET A 189 12.90 -20.08 4.87
CA MET A 189 13.79 -18.93 4.82
C MET A 189 13.03 -17.65 4.44
N LEU A 190 12.15 -17.71 3.42
CA LEU A 190 11.34 -16.57 3.00
C LEU A 190 10.33 -16.13 4.07
N VAL A 191 9.71 -17.08 4.78
CA VAL A 191 8.81 -16.76 5.90
C VAL A 191 9.57 -16.05 7.02
N GLN A 192 10.77 -16.53 7.37
CA GLN A 192 11.63 -15.87 8.35
C GLN A 192 12.06 -14.46 7.92
N GLU A 193 12.40 -14.27 6.64
CA GLU A 193 12.69 -12.94 6.08
C GLU A 193 11.48 -12.00 6.23
N GLN A 194 10.26 -12.47 5.90
CA GLN A 194 9.04 -11.68 6.06
C GLN A 194 8.77 -11.30 7.53
N GLU A 195 8.94 -12.25 8.46
CA GLU A 195 8.77 -11.99 9.90
C GLU A 195 9.79 -10.98 10.43
N ASN A 196 11.03 -11.07 9.96
CA ASN A 196 12.10 -10.13 10.33
C ASN A 196 11.79 -8.71 9.84
N VAL A 197 11.34 -8.54 8.60
CA VAL A 197 10.93 -7.22 8.08
C VAL A 197 9.79 -6.64 8.92
N LYS A 198 8.76 -7.43 9.22
CA LYS A 198 7.64 -7.00 10.09
C LYS A 198 8.13 -6.59 11.48
N ARG A 199 9.06 -7.34 12.07
CA ARG A 199 9.64 -7.04 13.39
C ARG A 199 10.43 -5.72 13.37
N VAL A 200 11.24 -5.49 12.35
CA VAL A 200 12.03 -4.26 12.21
C VAL A 200 11.11 -3.05 12.03
N GLN A 201 10.11 -3.14 11.15
CA GLN A 201 9.13 -2.07 10.95
C GLN A 201 8.38 -1.73 12.25
N LEU A 202 7.98 -2.76 13.01
CA LEU A 202 7.30 -2.59 14.28
C LEU A 202 8.21 -1.91 15.31
N ALA A 203 9.48 -2.31 15.40
CA ALA A 203 10.46 -1.68 16.28
C ALA A 203 10.68 -0.20 15.93
N ASP A 204 10.83 0.13 14.65
CA ASP A 204 10.96 1.52 14.18
C ASP A 204 9.71 2.35 14.51
N GLN A 205 8.51 1.75 14.42
CA GLN A 205 7.28 2.43 14.82
C GLN A 205 7.23 2.70 16.33
N TYR A 206 7.68 1.77 17.16
CA TYR A 206 7.77 1.99 18.61
C TYR A 206 8.82 3.04 18.97
N LEU A 207 9.99 3.03 18.33
CA LEU A 207 11.04 4.02 18.56
C LEU A 207 10.63 5.42 18.08
N SER A 208 9.97 5.52 16.92
CA SER A 208 9.48 6.81 16.42
C SER A 208 8.33 7.37 17.27
N SER A 209 7.41 6.52 17.74
CA SER A 209 6.36 6.94 18.68
C SER A 209 6.90 7.29 20.07
N ALA A 210 7.93 6.62 20.55
CA ALA A 210 8.64 6.99 21.78
C ALA A 210 9.41 8.32 21.64
N ALA A 211 10.11 8.53 20.52
CA ALA A 211 10.83 9.77 20.23
C ALA A 211 9.89 10.98 20.05
N LEU A 212 8.71 10.78 19.44
CA LEU A 212 7.65 11.79 19.40
C LEU A 212 6.99 12.03 20.76
N GLY A 213 6.90 10.99 21.60
CA GLY A 213 6.43 11.08 22.98
C GLY A 213 7.32 11.95 23.87
N ASP A 214 8.64 11.88 23.68
CA ASP A 214 9.60 12.74 24.39
C ASP A 214 9.72 14.13 23.76
N ALA A 215 9.61 14.28 22.44
CA ALA A 215 9.55 15.59 21.78
C ALA A 215 8.33 16.44 22.25
N ASN A 216 7.20 15.79 22.54
CA ASN A 216 6.04 16.48 23.14
C ASN A 216 6.22 16.79 24.64
N LYS A 217 6.96 15.96 25.39
CA LYS A 217 7.29 16.27 26.80
C LYS A 217 8.24 17.45 26.91
N ASP A 218 9.24 17.54 26.04
CA ASP A 218 10.19 18.66 26.00
C ASP A 218 9.52 19.95 25.50
N ALA A 219 8.58 19.87 24.55
CA ALA A 219 7.78 21.02 24.13
C ALA A 219 6.80 21.51 25.20
N MET A 220 6.24 20.60 26.03
CA MET A 220 5.40 20.96 27.18
C MET A 220 6.21 21.55 28.34
N GLN A 221 7.48 21.17 28.53
CA GLN A 221 8.36 21.78 29.55
C GLN A 221 8.98 23.12 29.11
N SER A 222 9.22 23.33 27.81
CA SER A 222 9.86 24.55 27.29
C SER A 222 8.90 25.70 26.96
N GLY A 223 7.59 25.55 27.19
CA GLY A 223 6.62 26.65 27.23
C GLY A 223 6.43 27.45 25.94
N SER A 224 6.89 26.96 24.78
CA SER A 224 6.87 27.72 23.51
C SER A 224 5.63 27.47 22.63
N PHE A 225 4.53 26.93 23.18
CA PHE A 225 3.37 26.51 22.35
C PHE A 225 2.12 27.41 22.39
N TYR A 226 2.03 28.46 23.21
CA TYR A 226 0.86 29.34 23.11
C TYR A 226 1.07 30.47 22.10
N GLY A 227 0.84 30.13 20.84
CA GLY A 227 0.49 31.08 19.80
C GLY A 227 -0.76 31.86 20.17
N LYS A 228 -0.61 33.20 20.15
CA LYS A 228 -1.63 34.24 19.90
C LYS A 228 -3.06 33.73 19.59
N ALA A 229 -3.85 33.43 20.61
CA ALA A 229 -5.31 33.33 20.49
C ALA A 229 -6.00 33.23 21.87
N ALA A 230 -5.90 34.25 22.71
CA ALA A 230 -6.86 34.51 23.79
C ALA A 230 -6.66 35.93 24.33
N GLN A 231 -7.02 36.90 23.51
CA GLN A 231 -7.19 38.27 23.92
C GLN A 231 -8.46 38.35 24.78
N GLN A 232 -8.33 38.92 25.98
CA GLN A 232 -9.39 39.47 26.82
C GLN A 232 -10.42 38.50 27.44
N VAL A 233 -10.14 38.05 28.66
CA VAL A 233 -11.14 38.04 29.72
C VAL A 233 -10.51 38.70 30.95
N GLY A 234 -10.89 39.94 31.22
CA GLY A 234 -10.50 40.65 32.44
C GLY A 234 -11.18 39.99 33.63
N VAL A 235 -10.50 39.03 34.26
CA VAL A 235 -10.92 38.48 35.55
C VAL A 235 -10.49 39.49 36.62
N PRO A 236 -11.40 40.08 37.41
CA PRO A 236 -11.02 40.98 38.48
C PRO A 236 -10.20 40.19 39.50
N VAL A 237 -8.96 40.64 39.72
CA VAL A 237 -8.05 40.06 40.71
C VAL A 237 -8.56 40.47 42.09
N PRO A 238 -8.80 39.54 43.03
CA PRO A 238 -9.18 39.90 44.39
C PRO A 238 -8.05 40.71 45.04
N GLU A 239 -8.36 41.92 45.48
CA GLU A 239 -7.44 42.81 46.20
C GLU A 239 -7.72 42.72 47.71
N GLY A 240 -6.66 42.67 48.52
CA GLY A 240 -6.73 42.54 49.98
C GLY A 240 -5.34 42.32 50.59
N CYS A 241 -5.21 42.29 51.92
CA CYS A 241 -3.90 42.20 52.57
C CYS A 241 -3.17 40.88 52.23
N THR A 242 -1.99 40.99 51.61
CA THR A 242 -1.16 39.83 51.22
C THR A 242 0.02 39.54 52.15
N ASP A 243 0.23 40.31 53.22
CA ASP A 243 1.28 40.05 54.21
C ASP A 243 0.83 38.96 55.20
N PRO A 244 1.48 37.78 55.23
CA PRO A 244 1.11 36.66 56.11
C PRO A 244 1.23 36.96 57.60
N ASN A 245 1.96 38.03 57.98
CA ASN A 245 2.14 38.43 59.38
C ASN A 245 1.13 39.49 59.84
N ALA A 246 0.34 40.04 58.93
CA ALA A 246 -0.72 40.99 59.26
C ALA A 246 -1.92 40.28 59.87
N SER A 247 -2.61 40.95 60.78
CA SER A 247 -3.74 40.38 61.52
C SER A 247 -4.97 40.12 60.63
N ASN A 248 -5.06 40.80 59.48
CA ASN A 248 -6.13 40.68 58.49
C ASN A 248 -5.67 40.08 57.16
N PHE A 249 -4.63 39.25 57.16
CA PHE A 249 -4.15 38.53 55.98
C PHE A 249 -5.28 37.74 55.28
N ASP A 250 -5.48 37.98 53.97
CA ASP A 250 -6.41 37.23 53.14
C ASP A 250 -5.63 36.32 52.15
N PRO A 251 -5.69 34.99 52.31
CA PRO A 251 -4.96 34.06 51.44
C PRO A 251 -5.50 33.98 50.01
N THR A 252 -6.65 34.59 49.72
CA THR A 252 -7.25 34.64 48.37
C THR A 252 -6.94 35.93 47.62
N ALA A 253 -6.43 36.96 48.31
CA ALA A 253 -5.96 38.20 47.70
C ALA A 253 -4.71 37.94 46.87
N ARG A 254 -4.69 38.46 45.64
CA ARG A 254 -3.55 38.35 44.71
C ARG A 254 -2.87 39.68 44.41
N SER A 255 -3.41 40.79 44.93
CA SER A 255 -2.80 42.10 44.95
C SER A 255 -3.04 42.76 46.30
N ASP A 256 -2.01 43.35 46.89
CA ASP A 256 -2.11 44.07 48.16
C ASP A 256 -2.77 45.43 47.94
N ASP A 257 -3.86 45.70 48.66
CA ASP A 257 -4.55 46.99 48.63
C ASP A 257 -4.04 47.97 49.71
N GLY A 258 -3.03 47.56 50.49
CA GLY A 258 -2.44 48.37 51.55
C GLY A 258 -3.30 48.46 52.82
N SER A 259 -4.30 47.58 52.95
CA SER A 259 -5.17 47.50 54.13
C SER A 259 -4.59 46.68 55.29
N CYS A 260 -3.36 46.17 55.18
CA CYS A 260 -2.71 45.35 56.21
C CYS A 260 -2.58 46.07 57.56
N LEU A 261 -2.99 45.41 58.66
CA LEU A 261 -2.97 45.88 60.05
C LEU A 261 -2.01 45.10 60.94
#